data_AF-K2A677-F1
#
_entry.id   AF-K2A677-F1
#
_cell.length_a   1.000
_cell.length_b   1.000
_cell.length_c   1.000
_cell.angle_alpha   90.00
_cell.angle_beta   90.00
_cell.angle_gamma   90.00
#
_symmetry.space_group_name_H-M   'P 1'
#
loop_
_entity.id
_entity.type
_entity.pdbx_description
1 polymer ?
#
loop_
_entity_poly.entity_id
_entity_poly.type
_entity_poly.pdbx_seq_one_letter_code
_entity_poly.pdbx_strand_id
1 'polypeptide(L)'
;MTRKVLQYTEVDLPSATYYLLSTIMNFNEAISIIEQRGDFHEYARLKKVFEGRLAELKENDHTERGLCYYYLLQSLLKAHLVYDTEECRDMFEKMRDEFKARDKEQSKNPKNYTKSEIKDFYRLMERCYSSLEINYARKGFNESKRHAYIEKMYYRERSYWFSGHYGEWAAYRFLELSSMYGDSFARWGITVMLFALGMALLFFIIDLEVGEQFKTIPSESAHWFDYIYFSIVTFTTLGIGDYTPKLFITKALSSIEVVFGFLMLGMFLYLVQKKL
;
A
#
# COMPACT_ATOMS: atom_id res chain seq x y z
N MET A 1 18.47 -61.72 -35.70
CA MET A 1 19.93 -61.67 -35.52
C MET A 1 20.28 -60.60 -34.49
N THR A 2 20.43 -61.04 -33.25
CA THR A 2 21.41 -60.63 -32.24
C THR A 2 22.10 -59.24 -32.36
N ARG A 3 21.85 -58.37 -31.37
CA ARG A 3 22.86 -57.46 -30.80
C ARG A 3 22.81 -57.55 -29.28
N LYS A 4 23.85 -58.18 -28.70
CA LYS A 4 24.21 -58.08 -27.27
C LYS A 4 24.72 -56.66 -27.00
N VAL A 5 24.22 -56.02 -25.95
CA VAL A 5 24.88 -54.88 -25.29
C VAL A 5 24.99 -55.23 -23.81
N LEU A 6 26.15 -54.91 -23.25
CA LEU A 6 26.72 -55.39 -21.99
C LEU A 6 25.88 -54.97 -20.77
N GLN A 7 25.53 -55.94 -19.93
CA GLN A 7 25.14 -55.70 -18.54
C GLN A 7 26.41 -55.33 -17.76
N TYR A 8 26.52 -54.07 -17.32
CA TYR A 8 27.42 -53.69 -16.24
C TYR A 8 26.77 -54.12 -14.92
N THR A 9 27.53 -54.86 -14.13
CA THR A 9 27.21 -55.31 -12.78
C THR A 9 26.86 -54.11 -11.90
N GLU A 10 25.64 -54.08 -11.39
CA GLU A 10 25.24 -53.21 -10.27
C GLU A 10 26.12 -53.56 -9.06
N VAL A 11 26.94 -52.61 -8.64
CA VAL A 11 27.56 -52.65 -7.33
C VAL A 11 26.47 -52.23 -6.34
N ASP A 12 25.92 -53.21 -5.62
CA ASP A 12 24.98 -53.01 -4.52
C ASP A 12 25.66 -52.16 -3.42
N LEU A 13 25.48 -50.84 -3.52
CA LEU A 13 25.79 -49.91 -2.44
C LEU A 13 24.65 -49.99 -1.41
N PRO A 14 24.95 -50.06 -0.10
CA PRO A 14 23.94 -50.19 0.94
C PRO A 14 22.86 -49.10 0.81
N SER A 15 21.60 -49.52 0.85
CA SER A 15 20.40 -48.68 0.77
C SER A 15 20.39 -47.49 1.74
N ALA A 16 21.17 -47.55 2.82
CA ALA A 16 21.35 -46.46 3.78
C ALA A 16 21.98 -45.18 3.18
N THR A 17 22.78 -45.30 2.11
CA THR A 17 23.48 -44.16 1.51
C THR A 17 22.55 -43.28 0.66
N TYR A 18 21.48 -43.85 0.10
CA TYR A 18 20.47 -43.10 -0.67
C TYR A 18 19.51 -42.29 0.23
N TYR A 19 19.26 -42.73 1.47
CA TYR A 19 18.40 -42.00 2.41
C TYR A 19 19.09 -40.79 3.06
N LEU A 20 20.42 -40.77 3.15
CA LEU A 20 21.16 -39.64 3.70
C LEU A 20 21.45 -38.53 2.67
N LEU A 21 21.40 -38.85 1.38
CA LEU A 21 21.59 -37.88 0.29
C LEU A 21 20.28 -37.22 -0.20
N SER A 22 19.12 -37.62 0.33
CA SER A 22 17.81 -36.97 0.05
C SER A 22 17.42 -35.91 1.10
N THR A 23 18.32 -35.53 2.02
CA THR A 23 17.97 -34.69 3.19
C THR A 23 18.48 -33.24 3.07
N ILE A 24 18.59 -32.69 1.86
CA ILE A 24 18.81 -31.25 1.66
C ILE A 24 17.71 -30.76 0.73
N MET A 25 16.66 -30.21 1.34
CA MET A 25 15.55 -29.57 0.63
C MET A 25 16.11 -28.41 -0.20
N ASN A 26 15.83 -28.43 -1.51
CA ASN A 26 16.30 -27.38 -2.41
C ASN A 26 15.47 -26.10 -2.21
N PHE A 27 16.00 -24.91 -2.52
CA PHE A 27 15.31 -23.63 -2.38
C PHE A 27 13.94 -23.60 -3.09
N ASN A 28 13.85 -24.16 -4.30
CA ASN A 28 12.60 -24.26 -5.05
C ASN A 28 11.58 -25.21 -4.39
N GLU A 29 12.06 -26.24 -3.70
CA GLU A 29 11.26 -27.19 -2.94
C GLU A 29 10.74 -26.55 -1.65
N ALA A 30 11.54 -25.72 -0.98
CA ALA A 30 11.11 -24.92 0.17
C ALA A 30 9.99 -23.92 -0.20
N ILE A 31 10.08 -23.27 -1.37
CA ILE A 31 9.01 -22.39 -1.87
C ILE A 31 7.72 -23.17 -2.13
N SER A 32 7.79 -24.32 -2.79
CA SER A 32 6.58 -25.09 -3.14
C SER A 32 5.83 -25.59 -1.90
N ILE A 33 6.54 -25.96 -0.84
CA ILE A 33 5.97 -26.33 0.47
C ILE A 33 5.25 -25.13 1.11
N ILE A 34 5.81 -23.92 1.01
CA ILE A 34 5.16 -22.70 1.50
C ILE A 34 3.99 -22.30 0.60
N GLU A 35 3.96 -22.64 -0.67
CA GLU A 35 2.81 -22.33 -1.54
C GLU A 35 1.67 -23.35 -1.38
N GLN A 36 1.98 -24.62 -1.07
CA GLN A 36 1.00 -25.62 -0.71
C GLN A 36 0.51 -25.39 0.74
N ARG A 37 -0.75 -25.76 1.07
CA ARG A 37 -1.30 -25.62 2.42
C ARG A 37 -0.45 -26.47 3.38
N GLY A 38 0.36 -25.81 4.20
CA GLY A 38 1.48 -26.41 4.91
C GLY A 38 1.25 -26.53 6.41
N ASP A 39 1.53 -27.73 6.90
CA ASP A 39 1.59 -28.18 8.28
C ASP A 39 2.83 -27.61 9.01
N PHE A 40 2.73 -27.45 10.32
CA PHE A 40 3.54 -26.61 11.23
C PHE A 40 5.00 -27.10 11.44
N HIS A 41 5.32 -28.36 11.16
CA HIS A 41 6.56 -28.99 11.62
C HIS A 41 7.84 -28.66 10.81
N GLU A 42 7.75 -27.92 9.70
CA GLU A 42 8.89 -27.67 8.80
C GLU A 42 9.55 -26.30 8.95
N TYR A 43 9.03 -25.40 9.80
CA TYR A 43 9.55 -24.04 9.96
C TYR A 43 11.06 -24.00 10.29
N ALA A 44 11.52 -24.82 11.24
CA ALA A 44 12.93 -24.83 11.64
C ALA A 44 13.87 -25.32 10.52
N ARG A 45 13.38 -26.15 9.60
CA ARG A 45 14.14 -26.60 8.42
C ARG A 45 14.14 -25.51 7.34
N LEU A 46 12.98 -24.93 7.07
CA LEU A 46 12.82 -23.82 6.12
C LEU A 46 13.69 -22.62 6.52
N LYS A 47 13.69 -22.26 7.81
CA LYS A 47 14.50 -21.16 8.34
C LYS A 47 15.98 -21.31 7.99
N LYS A 48 16.55 -22.49 8.19
CA LYS A 48 17.95 -22.76 7.84
C LYS A 48 18.24 -22.62 6.33
N VAL A 49 17.31 -23.04 5.47
CA VAL A 49 17.45 -22.93 4.01
C VAL A 49 17.47 -21.46 3.58
N PHE A 50 16.52 -20.65 4.07
CA PHE A 50 16.45 -19.23 3.73
C PHE A 50 17.59 -18.41 4.37
N GLU A 51 18.02 -18.73 5.60
CA GLU A 51 19.19 -18.11 6.24
C GLU A 51 20.48 -18.44 5.48
N GLY A 52 20.65 -19.69 5.04
CA GLY A 52 21.77 -20.09 4.19
C GLY A 52 21.78 -19.32 2.86
N ARG A 53 20.62 -19.22 2.20
CA ARG A 53 20.49 -18.43 0.96
C ARG A 53 20.81 -16.95 1.19
N LEU A 54 20.33 -16.36 2.28
CA LEU A 54 20.62 -14.96 2.65
C LEU A 54 22.12 -14.69 2.83
N ALA A 55 22.89 -15.68 3.29
CA ALA A 55 24.35 -15.56 3.46
C ALA A 55 25.11 -15.63 2.12
N GLU A 56 24.55 -16.29 1.11
CA GLU A 56 25.14 -16.38 -0.24
C GLU A 56 24.82 -15.16 -1.11
N LEU A 57 23.70 -14.48 -0.85
CA LEU A 57 23.25 -13.34 -1.63
C LEU A 57 24.12 -12.11 -1.40
N LYS A 58 24.43 -11.39 -2.48
CA LYS A 58 25.13 -10.11 -2.37
C LYS A 58 24.24 -9.09 -1.70
N GLU A 59 24.84 -8.10 -1.04
CA GLU A 59 24.09 -7.03 -0.36
C GLU A 59 23.20 -6.21 -1.30
N ASN A 60 23.51 -6.18 -2.60
CA ASN A 60 22.73 -5.45 -3.60
C ASN A 60 21.61 -6.27 -4.25
N ASP A 61 21.47 -7.57 -3.95
CA ASP A 61 20.41 -8.44 -4.48
C ASP A 61 19.08 -8.23 -3.72
N HIS A 62 18.67 -6.97 -3.60
CA HIS A 62 17.58 -6.49 -2.75
C HIS A 62 16.24 -7.23 -2.99
N THR A 63 15.92 -7.57 -4.24
CA THR A 63 14.68 -8.32 -4.53
C THR A 63 14.72 -9.73 -3.94
N GLU A 64 15.81 -10.48 -4.15
CA GLU A 64 15.91 -11.86 -3.65
C GLU A 64 16.01 -11.91 -2.13
N ARG A 65 16.75 -10.98 -1.53
CA ARG A 65 16.85 -10.84 -0.06
C ARG A 65 15.48 -10.55 0.55
N GLY A 66 14.75 -9.58 -0.01
CA GLY A 66 13.38 -9.27 0.43
C GLY A 66 12.42 -10.45 0.28
N LEU A 67 12.53 -11.23 -0.80
CA LEU A 67 11.74 -12.45 -0.98
C LEU A 67 12.07 -13.53 0.07
N CYS A 68 13.34 -13.69 0.45
CA CYS A 68 13.73 -14.61 1.52
C CYS A 68 13.05 -14.22 2.85
N TYR A 69 13.08 -12.93 3.22
CA TYR A 69 12.37 -12.44 4.41
C TYR A 69 10.85 -12.62 4.31
N TYR A 70 10.26 -12.39 3.13
CA TYR A 70 8.84 -12.65 2.88
C TYR A 70 8.46 -14.11 3.14
N TYR A 71 9.22 -15.07 2.62
CA TYR A 71 8.92 -16.50 2.81
C TYR A 71 9.17 -16.96 4.26
N LEU A 72 10.22 -16.44 4.92
CA LEU A 72 10.42 -16.63 6.35
C LEU A 72 9.23 -16.11 7.16
N LEU A 73 8.75 -14.90 6.87
CA LEU A 73 7.57 -14.33 7.49
C LEU A 73 6.31 -15.16 7.21
N GLN A 74 6.10 -15.60 5.97
CA GLN A 74 4.96 -16.46 5.62
C GLN A 74 4.94 -17.75 6.43
N SER A 75 6.10 -18.39 6.57
CA SER A 75 6.22 -19.63 7.32
C SER A 75 5.97 -19.43 8.82
N LEU A 76 6.43 -18.31 9.40
CA LEU A 76 6.05 -17.89 10.76
C LEU A 76 4.53 -17.66 10.88
N LEU A 77 3.93 -16.94 9.95
CA LEU A 77 2.48 -16.69 9.98
C LEU A 77 1.67 -17.96 9.74
N LYS A 78 2.19 -18.97 9.04
CA LYS A 78 1.50 -20.27 8.97
C LYS A 78 1.55 -21.04 10.28
N ALA A 79 2.51 -20.74 11.15
CA ALA A 79 2.54 -21.32 12.48
C ALA A 79 1.30 -20.89 13.30
N HIS A 80 0.86 -21.71 14.26
CA HIS A 80 -0.26 -21.44 15.18
C HIS A 80 0.04 -20.30 16.19
N LEU A 81 0.57 -19.18 15.71
CA LEU A 81 0.82 -17.98 16.49
C LEU A 81 -0.51 -17.37 16.98
N VAL A 82 -0.59 -17.16 18.29
CA VAL A 82 -1.72 -16.52 18.98
C VAL A 82 -1.63 -14.98 18.89
N TYR A 83 -0.42 -14.44 18.79
CA TYR A 83 -0.15 -12.99 18.71
C TYR A 83 0.96 -12.68 17.70
N ASP A 84 1.03 -11.42 17.28
CA ASP A 84 2.07 -10.90 16.40
C ASP A 84 3.39 -10.80 17.17
N THR A 85 4.30 -11.74 16.94
CA THR A 85 5.58 -11.82 17.65
C THR A 85 6.56 -10.74 17.16
N GLU A 86 7.52 -10.37 18.00
CA GLU A 86 8.59 -9.45 17.61
C GLU A 86 9.37 -9.98 16.40
N GLU A 87 9.58 -11.30 16.31
CA GLU A 87 10.22 -11.95 15.15
C GLU A 87 9.42 -11.76 13.86
N CYS A 88 8.08 -11.80 13.89
CA CYS A 88 7.26 -11.50 12.71
C CYS A 88 7.43 -10.05 12.25
N ARG A 89 7.51 -9.11 13.20
CA ARG A 89 7.69 -7.69 12.91
C ARG A 89 9.07 -7.40 12.33
N ASP A 90 10.12 -7.96 12.93
CA ASP A 90 11.49 -7.83 12.45
C ASP A 90 11.63 -8.38 11.01
N MET A 91 11.04 -9.55 10.72
CA MET A 91 11.05 -10.10 9.35
C MET A 91 10.28 -9.23 8.36
N PHE A 92 9.14 -8.65 8.78
CA PHE A 92 8.39 -7.71 7.95
C PHE A 92 9.20 -6.44 7.65
N GLU A 93 9.87 -5.87 8.65
CA GLU A 93 10.69 -4.67 8.48
C GLU A 93 11.88 -4.92 7.56
N LYS A 94 12.62 -6.01 7.76
CA LYS A 94 13.73 -6.41 6.89
C LYS A 94 13.28 -6.64 5.44
N MET A 95 12.16 -7.34 5.25
CA MET A 95 11.55 -7.52 3.93
C MET A 95 11.23 -6.17 3.28
N ARG A 96 10.55 -5.27 4.01
CA ARG A 96 10.15 -3.95 3.52
C ARG A 96 11.35 -3.10 3.13
N ASP A 97 12.39 -3.09 3.95
CA ASP A 97 13.56 -2.24 3.76
C ASP A 97 14.35 -2.68 2.52
N GLU A 98 14.50 -3.98 2.28
CA GLU A 98 15.09 -4.52 1.05
C GLU A 98 14.26 -4.16 -0.18
N PHE A 99 12.93 -4.34 -0.13
CA PHE A 99 12.05 -3.95 -1.24
C PHE A 99 12.07 -2.43 -1.52
N LYS A 100 12.22 -1.59 -0.49
CA LYS A 100 12.38 -0.13 -0.66
C LYS A 100 13.77 0.25 -1.19
N ALA A 101 14.81 -0.45 -0.78
CA ALA A 101 16.15 -0.27 -1.33
C ALA A 101 16.15 -0.52 -2.84
N ARG A 102 15.52 -1.61 -3.27
CA ARG A 102 15.30 -1.93 -4.69
C ARG A 102 14.53 -0.85 -5.44
N ASP A 103 13.42 -0.37 -4.89
CA ASP A 103 12.61 0.70 -5.50
C ASP A 103 13.41 2.00 -5.69
N LYS A 104 14.20 2.36 -4.68
CA LYS A 104 15.05 3.55 -4.68
C LYS A 104 16.19 3.45 -5.70
N GLU A 105 16.83 2.29 -5.79
CA GLU A 105 17.87 2.00 -6.78
C GLU A 105 17.31 2.15 -8.22
N GLN A 106 16.17 1.52 -8.48
CA GLN A 106 15.49 1.59 -9.76
C GLN A 106 15.09 3.02 -10.14
N SER A 107 14.63 3.80 -9.17
CA SER A 107 14.24 5.20 -9.39
C SER A 107 15.40 6.12 -9.72
N LYS A 108 16.58 5.85 -9.14
CA LYS A 108 17.81 6.62 -9.40
C LYS A 108 18.40 6.29 -10.77
N ASN A 109 18.39 5.01 -11.14
CA ASN A 109 19.00 4.52 -12.37
C ASN A 109 17.97 3.81 -13.27
N PRO A 110 16.94 4.52 -13.78
CA PRO A 110 15.86 3.88 -14.54
C PRO A 110 16.33 3.27 -15.87
N LYS A 111 17.48 3.70 -16.40
CA LYS A 111 18.07 3.16 -17.63
C LYS A 111 18.61 1.73 -17.48
N ASN A 112 18.85 1.28 -16.24
CA ASN A 112 19.40 -0.04 -15.97
C ASN A 112 18.31 -1.14 -16.00
N TYR A 113 17.04 -0.77 -16.14
CA TYR A 113 15.91 -1.70 -16.06
C TYR A 113 14.97 -1.50 -17.23
N THR A 114 14.49 -2.61 -17.79
CA THR A 114 13.45 -2.60 -18.81
C THR A 114 12.10 -2.26 -18.19
N LYS A 115 11.17 -1.73 -19.01
CA LYS A 115 9.79 -1.47 -18.56
C LYS A 115 9.09 -2.73 -18.04
N SER A 116 9.42 -3.91 -18.59
CA SER A 116 8.85 -5.17 -18.13
C SER A 116 9.33 -5.51 -16.72
N GLU A 117 10.63 -5.47 -16.47
CA GLU A 117 11.22 -5.76 -15.15
C GLU A 117 10.65 -4.83 -14.06
N ILE A 118 10.52 -3.54 -14.37
CA ILE A 118 9.91 -2.56 -13.47
C ILE A 118 8.48 -2.95 -13.11
N LYS A 119 7.68 -3.30 -14.13
CA LYS A 119 6.28 -3.68 -13.95
C LYS A 119 6.12 -4.98 -13.18
N ASP A 120 6.97 -5.95 -13.47
CA ASP A 120 6.95 -7.27 -12.83
C ASP A 120 7.38 -7.16 -11.36
N PHE A 121 8.34 -6.28 -11.05
CA PHE A 121 8.70 -5.94 -9.67
C PHE A 121 7.50 -5.39 -8.89
N TYR A 122 6.84 -4.32 -9.37
CA TYR A 122 5.70 -3.74 -8.65
C TYR A 122 4.56 -4.73 -8.45
N ARG A 123 4.26 -5.55 -9.47
CA ARG A 123 3.25 -6.61 -9.38
C ARG A 123 3.62 -7.66 -8.35
N LEU A 124 4.90 -8.04 -8.27
CA LEU A 124 5.38 -8.98 -7.28
C LEU A 124 5.24 -8.42 -5.86
N MET A 125 5.63 -7.16 -5.63
CA MET A 125 5.48 -6.50 -4.33
C MET A 125 4.01 -6.44 -3.90
N GLU A 126 3.12 -6.04 -4.81
CA GLU A 126 1.68 -5.99 -4.55
C GLU A 126 1.13 -7.37 -4.15
N ARG A 127 1.56 -8.45 -4.82
CA ARG A 127 1.18 -9.83 -4.48
C ARG A 127 1.69 -10.25 -3.10
N CYS A 128 2.95 -9.97 -2.78
CA CYS A 128 3.55 -10.28 -1.48
C CYS A 128 2.76 -9.60 -0.35
N TYR A 129 2.56 -8.28 -0.42
CA TYR A 129 1.84 -7.55 0.62
C TYR A 129 0.35 -7.91 0.69
N SER A 130 -0.30 -8.20 -0.45
CA SER A 130 -1.68 -8.70 -0.48
C SER A 130 -1.80 -10.06 0.23
N SER A 131 -0.86 -10.95 -0.01
CA SER A 131 -0.81 -12.26 0.67
C SER A 131 -0.62 -12.09 2.17
N LEU A 132 0.27 -11.20 2.60
CA LEU A 132 0.48 -10.88 4.02
C LEU A 132 -0.78 -10.28 4.66
N GLU A 133 -1.44 -9.32 4.01
CA GLU A 133 -2.68 -8.72 4.50
C GLU A 133 -3.77 -9.77 4.76
N ILE A 134 -3.96 -10.73 3.83
CA ILE A 134 -4.92 -11.82 3.99
C ILE A 134 -4.54 -12.71 5.18
N ASN A 135 -3.26 -13.06 5.33
CA ASN A 135 -2.80 -13.89 6.43
C ASN A 135 -2.95 -13.20 7.79
N TYR A 136 -2.61 -11.90 7.88
CA TYR A 136 -2.81 -11.10 9.09
C TYR A 136 -4.30 -10.94 9.43
N ALA A 137 -5.15 -10.72 8.43
CA ALA A 137 -6.60 -10.63 8.63
C ALA A 137 -7.18 -11.93 9.21
N ARG A 138 -6.78 -13.10 8.69
CA ARG A 138 -7.22 -14.41 9.20
C ARG A 138 -6.85 -14.65 10.66
N LYS A 139 -5.78 -14.02 11.15
CA LYS A 139 -5.33 -14.12 12.54
C LYS A 139 -5.83 -12.99 13.44
N GLY A 140 -6.50 -11.98 12.89
CA GLY A 140 -6.91 -10.79 13.63
C GLY A 140 -5.77 -9.83 13.97
N PHE A 141 -4.61 -9.91 13.32
CA PHE A 141 -3.47 -9.01 13.54
C PHE A 141 -3.71 -7.68 12.83
N ASN A 142 -4.56 -6.84 13.40
CA ASN A 142 -5.08 -5.63 12.73
C ASN A 142 -4.00 -4.59 12.40
N GLU A 143 -3.02 -4.37 13.27
CA GLU A 143 -1.95 -3.38 13.02
C GLU A 143 -1.01 -3.85 11.89
N SER A 144 -0.57 -5.11 11.93
CA SER A 144 0.31 -5.70 10.90
C SER A 144 -0.43 -5.81 9.55
N LYS A 145 -1.73 -6.14 9.57
CA LYS A 145 -2.62 -6.08 8.40
C LYS A 145 -2.64 -4.68 7.78
N ARG A 146 -2.79 -3.65 8.63
CA ARG A 146 -2.79 -2.25 8.22
C ARG A 146 -1.46 -1.83 7.60
N HIS A 147 -0.32 -2.22 8.20
CA HIS A 147 1.00 -1.97 7.62
C HIS A 147 1.18 -2.63 6.25
N ALA A 148 0.80 -3.90 6.11
CA ALA A 148 0.84 -4.60 4.82
C ALA A 148 -0.05 -3.92 3.77
N TYR A 149 -1.24 -3.45 4.16
CA TYR A 149 -2.14 -2.71 3.27
C TYR A 149 -1.51 -1.40 2.76
N ILE A 150 -0.88 -0.61 3.64
CA ILE A 150 -0.25 0.66 3.26
C ILE A 150 0.89 0.43 2.27
N GLU A 151 1.76 -0.53 2.55
CA GLU A 151 2.87 -0.87 1.64
C GLU A 151 2.34 -1.41 0.30
N LYS A 152 1.29 -2.24 0.30
CA LYS A 152 0.60 -2.67 -0.92
C LYS A 152 0.12 -1.48 -1.76
N MET A 153 -0.53 -0.50 -1.14
CA MET A 153 -1.04 0.69 -1.83
C MET A 153 0.10 1.55 -2.37
N TYR A 154 1.20 1.68 -1.64
CA TYR A 154 2.41 2.39 -2.09
C TYR A 154 2.97 1.81 -3.39
N TYR A 155 3.18 0.48 -3.46
CA TYR A 155 3.70 -0.16 -4.68
C TYR A 155 2.70 -0.08 -5.85
N ARG A 156 1.39 -0.14 -5.56
CA ARG A 156 0.35 0.06 -6.58
C ARG A 156 0.37 1.47 -7.15
N GLU A 157 0.46 2.49 -6.31
CA GLU A 157 0.58 3.88 -6.74
C GLU A 157 1.81 4.07 -7.63
N ARG A 158 2.97 3.55 -7.19
CA ARG A 158 4.23 3.65 -7.93
C ARG A 158 4.15 2.95 -9.28
N SER A 159 3.45 1.82 -9.36
CA SER A 159 3.20 1.13 -10.64
C SER A 159 2.50 2.01 -11.67
N TYR A 160 1.55 2.86 -11.27
CA TYR A 160 0.86 3.78 -12.19
C TYR A 160 1.79 4.84 -12.78
N TRP A 161 2.69 5.39 -11.97
CA TRP A 161 3.70 6.34 -12.41
C TRP A 161 4.57 5.76 -13.55
N PHE A 162 5.12 4.57 -13.34
CA PHE A 162 5.97 3.92 -14.35
C PHE A 162 5.19 3.40 -15.57
N SER A 163 3.89 3.16 -15.41
CA SER A 163 3.00 2.77 -16.49
C SER A 163 2.50 3.97 -17.31
N GLY A 164 2.86 5.21 -16.96
CA GLY A 164 2.41 6.43 -17.64
C GLY A 164 0.95 6.82 -17.34
N HIS A 165 0.32 6.19 -16.35
CA HIS A 165 -1.07 6.42 -15.93
C HIS A 165 -1.10 7.50 -14.84
N TYR A 166 -0.81 8.74 -15.24
CA TYR A 166 -0.61 9.85 -14.29
C TYR A 166 -1.89 10.29 -13.57
N GLY A 167 -3.07 10.07 -14.16
CA GLY A 167 -4.35 10.42 -13.52
C GLY A 167 -4.64 9.53 -12.32
N GLU A 168 -4.47 8.22 -12.50
CA GLU A 168 -4.59 7.22 -11.45
C GLU A 168 -3.52 7.43 -10.38
N TRP A 169 -2.28 7.70 -10.80
CA TRP A 169 -1.23 8.07 -9.86
C TRP A 169 -1.61 9.29 -9.02
N ALA A 170 -2.11 10.36 -9.63
CA ALA A 170 -2.53 11.57 -8.92
C ALA A 170 -3.69 11.30 -7.95
N ALA A 171 -4.65 10.46 -8.34
CA ALA A 171 -5.75 10.05 -7.48
C ALA A 171 -5.25 9.26 -6.25
N TYR A 172 -4.35 8.29 -6.43
CA TYR A 172 -3.76 7.54 -5.32
C TYR A 172 -2.91 8.43 -4.42
N ARG A 173 -2.13 9.36 -5.00
CA ARG A 173 -1.35 10.34 -4.25
C ARG A 173 -2.23 11.28 -3.43
N PHE A 174 -3.36 11.74 -4.01
CA PHE A 174 -4.36 12.52 -3.29
C PHE A 174 -4.95 11.71 -2.12
N LEU A 175 -5.25 10.43 -2.31
CA LEU A 175 -5.74 9.54 -1.26
C LEU A 175 -4.69 9.28 -0.17
N GLU A 176 -3.41 9.15 -0.53
CA GLU A 176 -2.29 9.04 0.41
C GLU A 176 -2.23 10.27 1.33
N LEU A 177 -2.20 11.46 0.71
CA LEU A 177 -2.05 12.72 1.42
C LEU A 177 -3.26 13.01 2.33
N SER A 178 -4.47 12.80 1.80
CA SER A 178 -5.71 13.16 2.49
C SER A 178 -6.12 12.18 3.58
N SER A 179 -5.90 10.87 3.38
CA SER A 179 -6.49 9.82 4.25
C SER A 179 -5.57 8.63 4.52
N MET A 180 -4.32 8.68 4.05
CA MET A 180 -3.38 7.57 4.08
C MET A 180 -3.95 6.31 3.42
N TYR A 181 -4.42 6.46 2.17
CA TYR A 181 -5.14 5.43 1.41
C TYR A 181 -6.42 4.95 2.11
N GLY A 182 -7.12 5.87 2.79
CA GLY A 182 -8.35 5.57 3.49
C GLY A 182 -8.16 4.70 4.74
N ASP A 183 -7.10 4.96 5.51
CA ASP A 183 -6.84 4.31 6.79
C ASP A 183 -7.14 5.23 7.98
N SER A 184 -6.85 6.53 7.84
CA SER A 184 -6.93 7.50 8.93
C SER A 184 -8.12 8.48 8.79
N PHE A 185 -9.13 8.28 9.64
CA PHE A 185 -10.26 9.23 9.79
C PHE A 185 -9.81 10.62 10.21
N ALA A 186 -8.83 10.71 11.12
CA ALA A 186 -8.36 11.98 11.63
C ALA A 186 -7.74 12.84 10.51
N ARG A 187 -6.90 12.23 9.66
CA ARG A 187 -6.32 12.93 8.49
C ARG A 187 -7.40 13.40 7.52
N TRP A 188 -8.42 12.56 7.32
CA TRP A 188 -9.53 12.93 6.47
C TRP A 188 -10.33 14.11 7.02
N GLY A 189 -10.66 14.10 8.31
CA GLY A 189 -11.33 15.22 8.98
C GLY A 189 -10.53 16.52 8.91
N ILE A 190 -9.21 16.44 9.09
CA ILE A 190 -8.31 17.60 8.90
C ILE A 190 -8.34 18.08 7.44
N THR A 191 -8.32 17.18 6.47
CA THR A 191 -8.38 17.54 5.04
C THR A 191 -9.69 18.28 4.70
N VAL A 192 -10.83 17.78 5.19
CA VAL A 192 -12.14 18.43 5.03
C VAL A 192 -12.14 19.83 5.66
N MET A 193 -11.62 19.95 6.87
CA MET A 193 -11.53 21.24 7.57
C MET A 193 -10.64 22.24 6.82
N LEU A 194 -9.48 21.81 6.35
CA LEU A 194 -8.57 22.65 5.56
C LEU A 194 -9.18 23.07 4.22
N PHE A 195 -9.93 22.18 3.57
CA PHE A 195 -10.65 22.51 2.34
C PHE A 195 -11.70 23.60 2.56
N ALA A 196 -12.54 23.46 3.60
CA ALA A 196 -13.53 24.47 3.97
C ALA A 196 -12.86 25.82 4.33
N LEU A 197 -11.81 25.79 5.15
CA LEU A 197 -11.06 27.02 5.48
C LEU A 197 -10.39 27.65 4.24
N GLY A 198 -9.92 26.84 3.29
CA GLY A 198 -9.39 27.30 2.02
C GLY A 198 -10.45 27.98 1.16
N MET A 199 -11.66 27.41 1.07
CA MET A 199 -12.79 28.03 0.37
C MET A 199 -13.22 29.33 1.04
N ALA A 200 -13.36 29.34 2.37
CA ALA A 200 -13.63 30.55 3.14
C ALA A 200 -12.64 31.67 2.85
N LEU A 201 -11.33 31.35 2.82
CA LEU A 201 -10.28 32.31 2.49
C LEU A 201 -10.41 32.84 1.05
N LEU A 202 -10.74 31.98 0.08
CA LEU A 202 -10.95 32.41 -1.30
C LEU A 202 -12.13 33.38 -1.43
N PHE A 203 -13.26 33.11 -0.76
CA PHE A 203 -14.39 34.04 -0.74
C PHE A 203 -14.02 35.37 -0.08
N PHE A 204 -13.27 35.33 1.02
CA PHE A 204 -12.78 36.54 1.67
C PHE A 204 -11.89 37.37 0.75
N ILE A 205 -10.92 36.76 0.07
CA ILE A 205 -10.03 37.47 -0.87
C ILE A 205 -10.81 38.09 -2.02
N ILE A 206 -11.78 37.37 -2.59
CA ILE A 206 -12.62 37.92 -3.67
C ILE A 206 -13.45 39.11 -3.17
N ASP A 207 -14.07 38.99 -1.99
CA ASP A 207 -14.87 40.06 -1.40
C ASP A 207 -14.04 41.32 -1.07
N LEU A 208 -12.72 41.21 -0.83
CA LEU A 208 -11.84 42.36 -0.63
C LEU A 208 -11.65 43.21 -1.89
N GLU A 209 -11.73 42.60 -3.08
CA GLU A 209 -11.41 43.27 -4.35
C GLU A 209 -12.64 43.81 -5.10
N VAL A 210 -13.85 43.48 -4.63
CA VAL A 210 -15.11 43.82 -5.32
C VAL A 210 -15.93 44.86 -4.58
N GLY A 211 -16.75 45.62 -5.31
CA GLY A 211 -17.66 46.61 -4.72
C GLY A 211 -18.78 45.98 -3.87
N GLU A 212 -19.32 46.72 -2.91
CA GLU A 212 -20.33 46.25 -1.93
C GLU A 212 -21.51 45.50 -2.55
N GLN A 213 -22.03 45.98 -3.69
CA GLN A 213 -23.15 45.34 -4.38
C GLN A 213 -22.84 43.93 -4.88
N PHE A 214 -21.56 43.55 -5.00
CA PHE A 214 -21.09 42.27 -5.52
C PHE A 214 -20.50 41.34 -4.44
N LYS A 215 -20.31 41.82 -3.21
CA LYS A 215 -19.81 40.99 -2.11
C LYS A 215 -20.79 39.88 -1.75
N THR A 216 -20.21 38.73 -1.42
CA THR A 216 -20.94 37.55 -0.90
C THR A 216 -21.44 37.85 0.50
N ILE A 217 -20.58 38.45 1.33
CA ILE A 217 -20.90 38.89 2.69
C ILE A 217 -20.87 40.43 2.72
N PRO A 218 -22.00 41.10 3.01
CA PRO A 218 -22.05 42.55 3.08
C PRO A 218 -21.11 43.12 4.16
N SER A 219 -20.41 44.22 3.88
CA SER A 219 -19.40 44.77 4.80
C SER A 219 -19.96 45.27 6.12
N GLU A 220 -21.21 45.75 6.13
CA GLU A 220 -21.89 46.22 7.35
C GLU A 220 -22.03 45.10 8.39
N SER A 221 -22.08 43.84 7.94
CA SER A 221 -22.20 42.65 8.77
C SER A 221 -20.99 41.73 8.69
N ALA A 222 -19.90 42.13 8.00
CA ALA A 222 -18.82 41.22 7.67
C ALA A 222 -17.91 40.96 8.88
N HIS A 223 -18.00 39.76 9.43
CA HIS A 223 -17.00 39.19 10.33
C HIS A 223 -16.23 38.09 9.59
N TRP A 224 -14.93 37.93 9.88
CA TRP A 224 -14.08 36.91 9.23
C TRP A 224 -14.63 35.49 9.40
N PHE A 225 -15.31 35.25 10.52
CA PHE A 225 -15.95 33.96 10.81
C PHE A 225 -17.15 33.67 9.90
N ASP A 226 -17.79 34.68 9.34
CA ASP A 226 -18.96 34.51 8.47
C ASP A 226 -18.57 33.82 7.16
N TYR A 227 -17.34 34.03 6.67
CA TYR A 227 -16.78 33.31 5.53
C TYR A 227 -16.57 31.82 5.82
N ILE A 228 -16.12 31.49 7.04
CA ILE A 228 -15.97 30.11 7.48
C ILE A 228 -17.34 29.46 7.61
N TYR A 229 -18.28 30.15 8.23
CA TYR A 229 -19.66 29.71 8.35
C TYR A 229 -20.30 29.48 6.97
N PHE A 230 -20.16 30.44 6.04
CA PHE A 230 -20.67 30.32 4.68
C PHE A 230 -20.08 29.11 3.95
N SER A 231 -18.76 28.88 4.06
CA SER A 231 -18.12 27.70 3.51
C SER A 231 -18.64 26.41 4.13
N ILE A 232 -18.78 26.33 5.47
CA ILE A 232 -19.32 25.13 6.13
C ILE A 232 -20.74 24.82 5.66
N VAL A 233 -21.61 25.83 5.62
CA VAL A 233 -23.02 25.68 5.21
C VAL A 233 -23.13 25.32 3.72
N THR A 234 -22.25 25.83 2.88
CA THR A 234 -22.17 25.50 1.45
C THR A 234 -21.63 24.09 1.23
N PHE A 235 -20.50 23.76 1.88
CA PHE A 235 -19.85 22.44 1.83
C PHE A 235 -20.77 21.32 2.33
N THR A 236 -21.50 21.56 3.42
CA THR A 236 -22.49 20.61 3.96
C THR A 236 -23.81 20.60 3.19
N THR A 237 -23.95 21.45 2.17
CA THR A 237 -25.16 21.63 1.37
C THR A 237 -26.40 22.03 2.17
N LEU A 238 -26.20 22.56 3.38
CA LEU A 238 -27.28 23.08 4.21
C LEU A 238 -27.90 24.34 3.59
N GLY A 239 -27.07 25.22 3.04
CA GLY A 239 -27.50 26.35 2.20
C GLY A 239 -28.53 27.28 2.87
N ILE A 240 -28.23 27.80 4.06
CA ILE A 240 -29.16 28.64 4.86
C ILE A 240 -29.66 29.87 4.08
N GLY A 241 -28.85 30.41 3.17
CA GLY A 241 -29.27 31.46 2.22
C GLY A 241 -29.23 32.89 2.78
N ASP A 242 -28.62 33.07 3.95
CA ASP A 242 -28.27 34.36 4.55
C ASP A 242 -27.16 35.10 3.80
N TYR A 243 -26.20 34.36 3.26
CA TYR A 243 -25.17 34.87 2.34
C TYR A 243 -25.31 34.26 0.95
N THR A 244 -25.12 35.08 -0.08
CA THR A 244 -25.34 34.66 -1.47
C THR A 244 -24.23 35.15 -2.39
N PRO A 245 -23.60 34.27 -3.18
CA PRO A 245 -22.58 34.66 -4.14
C PRO A 245 -23.24 35.44 -5.29
N LYS A 246 -22.75 36.65 -5.58
CA LYS A 246 -23.36 37.54 -6.58
C LYS A 246 -22.63 37.51 -7.92
N LEU A 247 -21.31 37.41 -7.89
CA LEU A 247 -20.46 37.32 -9.08
C LEU A 247 -20.51 35.94 -9.72
N PHE A 248 -20.19 35.88 -11.02
CA PHE A 248 -20.04 34.60 -11.72
C PHE A 248 -18.97 33.72 -11.07
N ILE A 249 -17.82 34.30 -10.72
CA ILE A 249 -16.71 33.55 -10.14
C ILE A 249 -17.05 32.97 -8.75
N THR A 250 -17.74 33.74 -7.90
CA THR A 250 -18.17 33.27 -6.58
C THR A 250 -19.25 32.19 -6.68
N LYS A 251 -20.14 32.26 -7.69
CA LYS A 251 -21.13 31.22 -7.99
C LYS A 251 -20.49 29.94 -8.52
N ALA A 252 -19.48 30.07 -9.36
CA ALA A 252 -18.69 28.94 -9.84
C ALA A 252 -17.94 28.28 -8.67
N LEU A 253 -17.33 29.07 -7.79
CA LEU A 253 -16.61 28.59 -6.61
C LEU A 253 -17.54 27.84 -5.65
N SER A 254 -18.72 28.39 -5.33
CA SER A 254 -19.69 27.72 -4.46
C SER A 254 -20.21 26.42 -5.08
N SER A 255 -20.38 26.38 -6.40
CA SER A 255 -20.77 25.16 -7.13
C SER A 255 -19.69 24.08 -7.06
N ILE A 256 -18.42 24.47 -7.20
CA ILE A 256 -17.27 23.57 -7.03
C ILE A 256 -17.22 23.05 -5.59
N GLU A 257 -17.38 23.94 -4.61
CA GLU A 257 -17.39 23.58 -3.20
C GLU A 257 -18.46 22.54 -2.87
N VAL A 258 -19.68 22.67 -3.40
CA VAL A 258 -20.75 21.67 -3.25
C VAL A 258 -20.38 20.32 -3.85
N VAL A 259 -19.81 20.30 -5.07
CA VAL A 259 -19.39 19.06 -5.73
C VAL A 259 -18.32 18.34 -4.91
N PHE A 260 -17.31 19.08 -4.45
CA PHE A 260 -16.27 18.52 -3.59
C PHE A 260 -16.83 18.12 -2.22
N GLY A 261 -17.81 18.83 -1.67
CA GLY A 261 -18.55 18.45 -0.47
C GLY A 261 -19.16 17.05 -0.58
N PHE A 262 -19.87 16.77 -1.67
CA PHE A 262 -20.43 15.45 -1.93
C PHE A 262 -19.35 14.37 -2.11
N LEU A 263 -18.31 14.65 -2.88
CA LEU A 263 -17.20 13.71 -3.05
C LEU A 263 -16.53 13.39 -1.71
N MET A 264 -16.34 14.42 -0.88
CA MET A 264 -15.68 14.25 0.41
C MET A 264 -16.56 13.50 1.42
N LEU A 265 -17.86 13.78 1.44
CA LEU A 265 -18.81 13.04 2.25
C LEU A 265 -18.90 11.57 1.82
N GLY A 266 -18.91 11.29 0.51
CA GLY A 266 -18.89 9.93 -0.01
C GLY A 266 -17.65 9.15 0.45
N MET A 267 -16.48 9.79 0.43
CA MET A 267 -15.25 9.17 0.93
C MET A 267 -15.31 8.94 2.45
N PHE A 268 -15.85 9.90 3.23
CA PHE A 268 -16.08 9.70 4.66
C PHE A 268 -16.96 8.47 4.94
N LEU A 269 -18.06 8.30 4.21
CA LEU A 269 -18.94 7.13 4.35
C LEU A 269 -18.22 5.82 4.00
N TYR A 270 -17.41 5.81 2.95
CA TYR A 270 -16.57 4.65 2.60
C TYR A 270 -15.61 4.27 3.73
N LEU A 271 -14.96 5.25 4.37
CA LEU A 271 -14.07 4.99 5.51
C LEU A 271 -14.83 4.40 6.69
N VAL A 272 -16.02 4.92 7.00
CA VAL A 272 -16.90 4.39 8.06
C VAL A 272 -17.25 2.93 7.77
N GLN A 273 -17.69 2.63 6.56
CA GLN A 273 -18.01 1.26 6.14
C GLN A 273 -16.81 0.31 6.20
N LYS A 274 -15.60 0.80 5.91
CA LYS A 274 -14.38 -0.03 5.96
C LYS A 274 -13.97 -0.40 7.38
N LYS A 275 -14.35 0.39 8.40
CA LYS A 275 -13.96 0.17 9.81
C LYS A 275 -15.03 -0.52 10.66
N LEU A 276 -16.30 -0.42 10.28
CA LEU A 276 -17.41 -1.16 10.91
C LEU A 276 -17.38 -2.64 10.51
#